data_AF-A0A1V3SHN6-F1
#
_entry.id   AF-A0A1V3SHN6-F1
#
_cell.length_a   1.000
_cell.length_b   1.000
_cell.length_c   1.000
_cell.angle_alpha   90.00
_cell.angle_beta   90.00
_cell.angle_gamma   90.00
#
_symmetry.space_group_name_H-M   'P 1'
#
loop_
_entity.id
_entity.type
_entity.pdbx_description
1 polymer ?
#
loop_
_entity_poly.entity_id
_entity_poly.type
_entity_poly.pdbx_seq_one_letter_code
_entity_poly.pdbx_strand_id
1 'polypeptide(L)'
;MYSPLRFVLRLRPDIHRALNSAPEGVVTGLTTEQIFAFSTYLHETIHWWQHVGTTSGLMLSLLYPAQAHIAHPDLIATLPEIGPVKPLRIINMSAELQGNITPETKARLNKILNNWHDIEFCRRLIIEPKSAPSVIDDPYFESVGHSYWIALANVLSLLISTIDPEHHLVADPRNWQDAARRLHARETALGPEGKKLQFPAVGAKQIFEGQARVSQIQYLHHAGGQRHNWSDFKDLGMLEGVYVEAFDTFLRATTLSEPADPKSPTVGLFLLVCDLALNPAEGLLVNPVDFESIVEIVDPGWRFIALCTEIRRNPSKYSSRICGYTREEYVELSDELSSARDFMPPSEIARHIREACGRSTELSKLVQEDRTFEFGLPNLPVRVFSGRFLAFQLQKSETPHFFCWPGICMTPNGPDDLPPERALDLFEEHRALFLDKEDGDVYPRTFKNRSEVTVHNVFNTFYAWVSTYELTRQWIVSPGDFEYGFSWLSSQYPVSEREAWASTKFREVYGVAIEDFTVLASVEI
;
A
#
# COMPACT_ATOMS: atom_id res chain seq x y z
N MET A 1 -0.73 9.72 12.23
CA MET A 1 -1.18 8.59 11.42
C MET A 1 -1.05 8.88 9.94
N TYR A 2 -0.28 8.03 9.26
CA TYR A 2 -0.15 7.97 7.82
C TYR A 2 -1.50 7.69 7.16
N SER A 3 -1.85 8.45 6.13
CA SER A 3 -3.12 8.30 5.41
C SER A 3 -2.87 7.71 4.02
N PRO A 4 -3.21 6.44 3.76
CA PRO A 4 -2.86 5.76 2.50
C PRO A 4 -3.61 6.28 1.26
N LEU A 5 -4.70 7.04 1.44
CA LEU A 5 -5.40 7.72 0.33
C LEU A 5 -4.88 9.14 0.07
N ARG A 6 -4.21 9.73 1.05
CA ARG A 6 -3.70 11.11 1.02
C ARG A 6 -2.16 11.17 0.95
N PHE A 7 -1.52 10.02 1.13
CA PHE A 7 -0.08 9.79 1.10
C PHE A 7 0.73 10.77 1.95
N VAL A 8 0.18 11.14 3.10
CA VAL A 8 0.76 12.11 4.04
C VAL A 8 1.04 11.47 5.39
N LEU A 9 2.21 11.75 5.94
CA LEU A 9 2.54 11.44 7.33
C LEU A 9 2.03 12.57 8.23
N ARG A 10 1.19 12.23 9.21
CA ARG A 10 0.66 13.21 10.17
C ARG A 10 1.12 12.94 11.58
N LEU A 11 1.63 13.96 12.27
CA LEU A 11 2.05 13.88 13.67
C LEU A 11 1.32 14.94 14.50
N ARG A 12 1.11 14.64 15.78
CA ARG A 12 0.57 15.63 16.70
C ARG A 12 1.58 16.78 16.92
N PRO A 13 1.11 18.01 17.23
CA PRO A 13 2.00 19.16 17.42
C PRO A 13 3.05 18.98 18.54
N ASP A 14 2.75 18.22 19.59
CA ASP A 14 3.73 17.91 20.65
C ASP A 14 4.87 17.01 20.16
N ILE A 15 4.58 16.06 19.27
CA ILE A 15 5.61 15.22 18.64
C ILE A 15 6.51 16.07 17.74
N HIS A 16 5.95 16.98 16.94
CA HIS A 16 6.72 17.90 16.10
C HIS A 16 7.71 18.73 16.94
N ARG A 17 7.23 19.33 18.04
CA ARG A 17 8.09 20.10 18.96
C ARG A 17 9.21 19.26 19.56
N ALA A 18 8.90 18.06 20.02
CA ALA A 18 9.88 17.14 20.59
C ALA A 18 10.97 16.75 19.57
N LEU A 19 10.56 16.40 18.33
CA LEU A 19 11.49 16.07 17.25
C LEU A 19 12.38 17.27 16.86
N ASN A 20 11.79 18.46 16.72
CA ASN A 20 12.53 19.68 16.37
C ASN A 20 13.51 20.13 17.46
N SER A 21 13.29 19.72 18.71
CA SER A 21 14.19 19.98 19.83
C SER A 21 15.36 18.99 19.93
N ALA A 22 15.27 17.86 19.23
CA ALA A 22 16.30 16.83 19.27
C ALA A 22 17.53 17.27 18.46
N PRO A 23 18.77 16.94 18.90
CA PRO A 23 19.95 17.22 18.10
C PRO A 23 19.94 16.40 16.81
N GLU A 24 20.47 16.96 15.73
CA GLU A 24 20.54 16.29 14.43
C GLU A 24 21.60 15.16 14.42
N GLY A 25 21.33 14.09 13.66
CA GLY A 25 22.28 13.01 13.39
C GLY A 25 22.16 11.81 14.34
N VAL A 26 23.22 10.98 14.38
CA VAL A 26 23.34 9.86 15.31
C VAL A 26 23.72 10.39 16.68
N VAL A 27 22.80 10.31 17.63
CA VAL A 27 22.93 10.99 18.93
C VAL A 27 22.66 10.03 20.09
N THR A 28 23.34 10.29 21.22
CA THR A 28 23.10 9.61 22.49
C THR A 28 22.58 10.61 23.52
N GLY A 29 21.90 10.12 24.56
CA GLY A 29 21.41 10.98 25.66
C GLY A 29 20.12 11.75 25.36
N LEU A 30 19.29 11.26 24.43
CA LEU A 30 17.95 11.80 24.18
C LEU A 30 17.08 11.77 25.45
N THR A 31 16.20 12.75 25.58
CA THR A 31 15.20 12.74 26.66
C THR A 31 14.14 11.66 26.39
N THR A 32 13.43 11.24 27.44
CA THR A 32 12.30 10.30 27.30
C THR A 32 11.25 10.81 26.32
N GLU A 33 10.95 12.10 26.34
CA GLU A 33 10.01 12.73 25.40
C GLU A 33 10.48 12.61 23.95
N GLN A 34 11.76 12.88 23.68
CA GLN A 34 12.35 12.75 22.35
C GLN A 34 12.35 11.31 21.85
N ILE A 35 12.64 10.34 22.74
CA ILE A 35 12.59 8.90 22.41
C ILE A 35 11.16 8.49 22.03
N PHE A 36 10.15 8.89 22.81
CA PHE A 36 8.76 8.57 22.47
C PHE A 36 8.30 9.25 21.18
N ALA A 37 8.67 10.51 20.97
CA ALA A 37 8.36 11.25 19.75
C ALA A 37 8.96 10.57 18.51
N PHE A 38 10.25 10.19 18.58
CA PHE A 38 10.91 9.46 17.50
C PHE A 38 10.29 8.09 17.28
N SER A 39 9.92 7.35 18.34
CA SER A 39 9.26 6.05 18.19
C SER A 39 7.94 6.16 17.42
N THR A 40 7.18 7.23 17.65
CA THR A 40 5.92 7.47 16.94
C THR A 40 6.21 7.84 15.49
N TYR A 41 7.20 8.69 15.26
CA TYR A 41 7.62 9.03 13.90
C TYR A 41 8.14 7.81 13.11
N LEU A 42 8.89 6.92 13.75
CA LEU A 42 9.35 5.66 13.17
C LEU A 42 8.17 4.76 12.80
N HIS A 43 7.19 4.59 13.68
CA HIS A 43 5.97 3.82 13.41
C HIS A 43 5.26 4.33 12.14
N GLU A 44 5.06 5.64 12.03
CA GLU A 44 4.41 6.24 10.85
C GLU A 44 5.27 6.18 9.59
N THR A 45 6.60 6.19 9.74
CA THR A 45 7.54 6.03 8.62
C THR A 45 7.53 4.58 8.10
N ILE A 46 7.36 3.60 8.98
CA ILE A 46 7.20 2.19 8.58
C ILE A 46 5.92 2.00 7.75
N HIS A 47 4.82 2.67 8.10
CA HIS A 47 3.62 2.65 7.24
C HIS A 47 3.87 3.21 5.85
N TRP A 48 4.62 4.31 5.74
CA TRP A 48 5.05 4.80 4.43
C TRP A 48 5.88 3.76 3.67
N TRP A 49 6.86 3.11 4.32
CA TRP A 49 7.66 2.05 3.72
C TRP A 49 6.85 0.83 3.30
N GLN A 50 5.84 0.46 4.07
CA GLN A 50 4.91 -0.60 3.67
C GLN A 50 4.24 -0.26 2.34
N HIS A 51 3.77 0.98 2.18
CA HIS A 51 3.07 1.44 0.98
C HIS A 51 3.95 1.60 -0.26
N VAL A 52 5.17 2.12 -0.11
CA VAL A 52 6.06 2.35 -1.27
C VAL A 52 7.07 1.25 -1.48
N GLY A 53 7.38 0.48 -0.46
CA GLY A 53 8.49 -0.45 -0.43
C GLY A 53 8.08 -1.92 -0.51
N THR A 54 6.79 -2.26 -0.44
CA THR A 54 6.30 -3.64 -0.60
C THR A 54 5.43 -3.80 -1.83
N THR A 55 5.35 -4.99 -2.41
CA THR A 55 4.52 -5.22 -3.61
C THR A 55 3.03 -5.10 -3.28
N SER A 56 2.57 -5.61 -2.12
CA SER A 56 1.20 -5.40 -1.66
C SER A 56 0.90 -3.91 -1.43
N GLY A 57 1.83 -3.16 -0.85
CA GLY A 57 1.69 -1.72 -0.66
C GLY A 57 1.65 -0.93 -1.97
N LEU A 58 2.52 -1.27 -2.92
CA LEU A 58 2.52 -0.66 -4.26
C LEU A 58 1.18 -0.93 -4.96
N MET A 59 0.72 -2.18 -4.92
CA MET A 59 -0.59 -2.57 -5.45
C MET A 59 -1.70 -1.69 -4.84
N LEU A 60 -1.80 -1.65 -3.50
CA LEU A 60 -2.81 -0.86 -2.79
C LEU A 60 -2.74 0.63 -3.12
N SER A 61 -1.53 1.19 -3.29
CA SER A 61 -1.31 2.60 -3.63
C SER A 61 -1.74 2.92 -5.07
N LEU A 62 -1.78 1.93 -5.95
CA LEU A 62 -2.14 2.08 -7.37
C LEU A 62 -3.58 1.69 -7.71
N LEU A 63 -4.33 1.04 -6.80
CA LEU A 63 -5.74 0.66 -7.06
C LEU A 63 -6.62 1.89 -7.37
N TYR A 64 -6.49 2.98 -6.61
CA TYR A 64 -7.26 4.22 -6.83
C TYR A 64 -6.91 4.91 -8.16
N PRO A 65 -5.61 5.14 -8.46
CA PRO A 65 -5.21 5.59 -9.79
C PRO A 65 -5.75 4.67 -10.90
N ALA A 66 -5.64 3.35 -10.74
CA ALA A 66 -6.11 2.39 -11.75
C ALA A 66 -7.61 2.53 -12.03
N GLN A 67 -8.45 2.73 -11.01
CA GLN A 67 -9.89 2.99 -11.18
C GLN A 67 -10.14 4.20 -12.08
N ALA A 68 -9.46 5.33 -11.83
CA ALA A 68 -9.66 6.55 -12.61
C ALA A 68 -9.12 6.45 -14.03
N HIS A 69 -7.92 5.89 -14.20
CA HIS A 69 -7.24 5.76 -15.49
C HIS A 69 -7.97 4.78 -16.42
N ILE A 70 -8.41 3.62 -15.93
CA ILE A 70 -9.11 2.66 -16.80
C ILE A 70 -10.52 3.14 -17.17
N ALA A 71 -11.19 3.87 -16.27
CA ALA A 71 -12.51 4.40 -16.54
C ALA A 71 -12.48 5.58 -17.51
N HIS A 72 -11.38 6.34 -17.57
CA HIS A 72 -11.26 7.59 -18.35
C HIS A 72 -11.78 7.50 -19.79
N PRO A 73 -11.32 6.58 -20.67
CA PRO A 73 -11.79 6.54 -22.05
C PRO A 73 -13.29 6.27 -22.17
N ASP A 74 -13.84 5.43 -21.30
CA ASP A 74 -15.26 5.10 -21.29
C ASP A 74 -16.11 6.24 -20.68
N LEU A 75 -15.60 6.95 -19.68
CA LEU A 75 -16.22 8.16 -19.13
C LEU A 75 -16.33 9.24 -20.21
N ILE A 76 -15.25 9.52 -20.95
CA ILE A 76 -15.27 10.48 -22.06
C ILE A 76 -16.25 10.05 -23.15
N ALA A 77 -16.26 8.77 -23.52
CA ALA A 77 -17.11 8.26 -24.58
C ALA A 77 -18.60 8.25 -24.23
N THR A 78 -18.95 8.21 -22.93
CA THR A 78 -20.35 8.19 -22.47
C THR A 78 -20.91 9.59 -22.23
N LEU A 79 -20.06 10.60 -21.97
CA LEU A 79 -20.47 11.99 -21.75
C LEU A 79 -21.41 12.59 -22.81
N PRO A 80 -21.21 12.39 -24.13
CA PRO A 80 -22.09 13.02 -25.14
C PRO A 80 -23.54 12.55 -25.10
N GLU A 81 -23.78 11.32 -24.63
CA GLU A 81 -25.10 10.71 -24.62
C GLU A 81 -25.76 10.78 -23.24
N ILE A 82 -25.01 10.47 -22.18
CA ILE A 82 -25.49 10.53 -20.80
C ILE A 82 -25.54 11.98 -20.28
N GLY A 83 -24.64 12.83 -20.76
CA GLY A 83 -24.37 14.15 -20.19
C GLY A 83 -23.55 14.09 -18.90
N PRO A 84 -23.21 15.26 -18.34
CA PRO A 84 -22.55 15.36 -17.03
C PRO A 84 -23.56 15.02 -15.92
N VAL A 85 -23.61 13.75 -15.52
CA VAL A 85 -24.55 13.25 -14.51
C VAL A 85 -23.83 12.39 -13.48
N LYS A 86 -24.19 12.53 -12.19
CA LYS A 86 -23.67 11.67 -11.10
C LYS A 86 -24.76 11.24 -10.11
N PRO A 87 -24.57 10.11 -9.39
CA PRO A 87 -23.61 9.06 -9.68
C PRO A 87 -24.04 8.19 -10.87
N LEU A 88 -23.07 7.73 -11.66
CA LEU A 88 -23.32 6.83 -12.81
C LEU A 88 -23.97 5.51 -12.37
N ARG A 89 -23.72 5.05 -11.14
CA ARG A 89 -24.38 3.88 -10.55
C ARG A 89 -25.91 3.96 -10.62
N ILE A 90 -26.51 5.13 -10.44
CA ILE A 90 -27.98 5.30 -10.45
C ILE A 90 -28.55 5.07 -11.86
N ILE A 91 -27.84 5.54 -12.89
CA ILE A 91 -28.23 5.31 -14.28
C ILE A 91 -28.22 3.80 -14.56
N ASN A 92 -27.25 3.07 -14.01
CA ASN A 92 -27.16 1.64 -14.22
C ASN A 92 -28.32 0.85 -13.59
N MET A 93 -28.84 1.35 -12.46
CA MET A 93 -29.89 0.68 -11.69
C MET A 93 -31.31 1.08 -12.12
N SER A 94 -31.48 2.15 -12.88
CA SER A 94 -32.79 2.62 -13.35
C SER A 94 -33.13 2.09 -14.75
N ALA A 95 -34.17 1.26 -14.84
CA ALA A 95 -34.66 0.74 -16.11
C ALA A 95 -35.15 1.85 -17.07
N GLU A 96 -35.70 2.93 -16.52
CA GLU A 96 -36.15 4.08 -17.29
C GLU A 96 -34.96 4.83 -17.92
N LEU A 97 -33.93 5.15 -17.12
CA LEU A 97 -32.74 5.84 -17.61
C LEU A 97 -31.95 4.97 -18.59
N GLN A 98 -31.88 3.66 -18.34
CA GLN A 98 -31.37 2.67 -19.28
C GLN A 98 -32.14 2.67 -20.60
N GLY A 99 -33.46 2.90 -20.59
CA GLY A 99 -34.27 2.97 -21.81
C GLY A 99 -33.84 4.08 -22.78
N ASN A 100 -33.18 5.11 -22.27
CA ASN A 100 -32.83 6.33 -23.02
C ASN A 100 -31.41 6.32 -23.62
N ILE A 101 -30.64 5.26 -23.40
CA ILE A 101 -29.25 5.16 -23.88
C ILE A 101 -29.01 3.94 -24.79
N THR A 102 -28.06 4.07 -25.70
CA THR A 102 -27.65 3.07 -26.68
C THR A 102 -27.05 1.83 -26.02
N PRO A 103 -27.14 0.64 -26.66
CA PRO A 103 -26.46 -0.57 -26.19
C PRO A 103 -24.96 -0.39 -25.97
N GLU A 104 -24.28 0.39 -26.82
CA GLU A 104 -22.86 0.69 -26.71
C GLU A 104 -22.55 1.48 -25.44
N THR A 105 -23.33 2.52 -25.14
CA THR A 105 -23.20 3.31 -23.91
C THR A 105 -23.52 2.49 -22.66
N LYS A 106 -24.51 1.59 -22.73
CA LYS A 106 -24.77 0.61 -21.65
C LYS A 106 -23.57 -0.29 -21.38
N ALA A 107 -22.95 -0.83 -22.43
CA ALA A 107 -21.79 -1.69 -22.29
C ALA A 107 -20.60 -0.95 -21.63
N ARG A 108 -20.38 0.31 -22.00
CA ARG A 108 -19.36 1.17 -21.36
C ARG A 108 -19.68 1.47 -19.90
N LEU A 109 -20.93 1.80 -19.60
CA LEU A 109 -21.37 2.06 -18.22
C LEU A 109 -21.18 0.84 -17.32
N ASN A 110 -21.58 -0.35 -17.81
CA ASN A 110 -21.34 -1.61 -17.11
C ASN A 110 -19.85 -1.86 -16.89
N LYS A 111 -19.01 -1.62 -17.90
CA LYS A 111 -17.56 -1.77 -17.78
C LYS A 111 -16.96 -0.82 -16.73
N ILE A 112 -17.38 0.46 -16.71
CA ILE A 112 -16.93 1.44 -15.71
C ILE A 112 -17.27 0.95 -14.31
N LEU A 113 -18.53 0.55 -14.09
CA LEU A 113 -19.02 0.18 -12.76
C LEU A 113 -18.44 -1.15 -12.29
N ASN A 114 -18.42 -2.19 -13.13
CA ASN A 114 -17.86 -3.49 -12.76
C ASN A 114 -16.37 -3.36 -12.41
N ASN A 115 -15.57 -2.70 -13.27
CA ASN A 115 -14.15 -2.49 -12.96
C ASN A 115 -13.95 -1.69 -11.67
N TRP A 116 -14.75 -0.63 -11.44
CA TRP A 116 -14.68 0.16 -10.21
C TRP A 116 -14.97 -0.72 -8.98
N HIS A 117 -16.06 -1.48 -9.02
CA HIS A 117 -16.52 -2.34 -7.93
C HIS A 117 -15.54 -3.48 -7.66
N ASP A 118 -15.05 -4.19 -8.67
CA ASP A 118 -14.07 -5.26 -8.51
C ASP A 118 -12.75 -4.79 -7.89
N ILE A 119 -12.25 -3.64 -8.34
CA ILE A 119 -11.05 -3.03 -7.75
C ILE A 119 -11.31 -2.70 -6.27
N GLU A 120 -12.48 -2.15 -5.94
CA GLU A 120 -12.86 -1.82 -4.57
C GLU A 120 -13.07 -3.06 -3.69
N PHE A 121 -13.68 -4.12 -4.22
CA PHE A 121 -13.87 -5.39 -3.52
C PHE A 121 -12.53 -6.05 -3.21
N CYS A 122 -11.64 -6.14 -4.20
CA CYS A 122 -10.27 -6.62 -3.99
C CYS A 122 -9.56 -5.81 -2.90
N ARG A 123 -9.62 -4.47 -2.97
CA ARG A 123 -9.03 -3.57 -1.97
C ARG A 123 -9.54 -3.89 -0.55
N ARG A 124 -10.86 -4.00 -0.40
CA ARG A 124 -11.52 -4.23 0.90
C ARG A 124 -11.14 -5.59 1.48
N LEU A 125 -11.12 -6.63 0.63
CA LEU A 125 -10.75 -7.99 1.04
C LEU A 125 -9.27 -8.10 1.46
N ILE A 126 -8.35 -7.47 0.72
CA ILE A 126 -6.92 -7.42 1.07
C ILE A 126 -6.70 -6.69 2.40
N ILE A 127 -7.34 -5.52 2.59
CA ILE A 127 -7.11 -4.67 3.76
C ILE A 127 -7.75 -5.26 5.02
N GLU A 128 -9.01 -5.65 4.93
CA GLU A 128 -9.82 -6.10 6.07
C GLU A 128 -10.70 -7.28 5.64
N PRO A 129 -10.19 -8.52 5.66
CA PRO A 129 -10.94 -9.71 5.26
C PRO A 129 -12.28 -9.88 6.02
N LYS A 130 -12.39 -9.32 7.23
CA LYS A 130 -13.64 -9.26 8.01
C LYS A 130 -14.77 -8.49 7.30
N SER A 131 -14.44 -7.67 6.29
CA SER A 131 -15.41 -6.95 5.45
C SER A 131 -16.11 -7.83 4.42
N ALA A 132 -15.67 -9.08 4.23
CA ALA A 132 -16.18 -10.00 3.22
C ALA A 132 -17.70 -10.14 3.16
N PRO A 133 -18.47 -10.26 4.27
CA PRO A 133 -19.93 -10.36 4.19
C PRO A 133 -20.55 -9.21 3.40
N SER A 134 -20.17 -7.96 3.72
CA SER A 134 -20.66 -6.77 3.03
C SER A 134 -20.10 -6.56 1.60
N VAL A 135 -19.12 -7.35 1.19
CA VAL A 135 -18.65 -7.40 -0.21
C VAL A 135 -19.48 -8.42 -0.97
N ILE A 136 -19.67 -9.60 -0.40
CA ILE A 136 -20.40 -10.72 -1.01
C ILE A 136 -21.87 -10.37 -1.25
N ASP A 137 -22.47 -9.59 -0.35
CA ASP A 137 -23.87 -9.15 -0.45
C ASP A 137 -24.09 -8.01 -1.46
N ASP A 138 -23.03 -7.44 -2.05
CA ASP A 138 -23.17 -6.35 -3.03
C ASP A 138 -23.60 -6.89 -4.41
N PRO A 139 -24.59 -6.29 -5.09
CA PRO A 139 -25.10 -6.78 -6.37
C PRO A 139 -24.09 -6.76 -7.51
N TYR A 140 -22.98 -6.02 -7.38
CA TYR A 140 -21.90 -6.03 -8.38
C TYR A 140 -20.85 -7.13 -8.11
N PHE A 141 -20.93 -7.85 -7.00
CA PHE A 141 -19.95 -8.87 -6.65
C PHE A 141 -20.16 -10.17 -7.43
N GLU A 142 -19.17 -10.55 -8.23
CA GLU A 142 -19.18 -11.83 -8.96
C GLU A 142 -18.48 -12.95 -8.18
N SER A 143 -17.20 -12.78 -7.85
CA SER A 143 -16.42 -13.72 -7.06
C SER A 143 -15.11 -13.11 -6.56
N VAL A 144 -14.50 -13.72 -5.53
CA VAL A 144 -13.22 -13.27 -4.97
C VAL A 144 -12.11 -13.32 -6.03
N GLY A 145 -11.98 -14.44 -6.74
CA GLY A 145 -10.99 -14.59 -7.79
C GLY A 145 -11.16 -13.60 -8.94
N HIS A 146 -12.41 -13.28 -9.31
CA HIS A 146 -12.70 -12.28 -10.34
C HIS A 146 -12.22 -10.89 -9.91
N SER A 147 -12.57 -10.44 -8.71
CA SER A 147 -12.15 -9.12 -8.22
C SER A 147 -10.62 -9.00 -8.11
N TYR A 148 -9.92 -10.04 -7.67
CA TYR A 148 -8.45 -10.03 -7.62
C TYR A 148 -7.83 -9.95 -9.02
N TRP A 149 -8.35 -10.73 -9.98
CA TRP A 149 -7.89 -10.69 -11.36
C TRP A 149 -8.09 -9.32 -12.00
N ILE A 150 -9.28 -8.73 -11.89
CA ILE A 150 -9.59 -7.42 -12.45
C ILE A 150 -8.69 -6.35 -11.82
N ALA A 151 -8.49 -6.37 -10.50
CA ALA A 151 -7.60 -5.43 -9.83
C ALA A 151 -6.16 -5.54 -10.35
N LEU A 152 -5.59 -6.75 -10.37
CA LEU A 152 -4.23 -7.02 -10.85
C LEU A 152 -4.05 -6.62 -12.31
N ALA A 153 -4.96 -7.02 -13.18
CA ALA A 153 -4.88 -6.72 -14.61
C ALA A 153 -4.91 -5.20 -14.88
N ASN A 154 -5.70 -4.44 -14.13
CA ASN A 154 -5.79 -2.99 -14.28
C ASN A 154 -4.56 -2.26 -13.75
N VAL A 155 -4.03 -2.68 -12.60
CA VAL A 155 -2.77 -2.11 -12.08
C VAL A 155 -1.59 -2.44 -13.00
N LEU A 156 -1.50 -3.68 -13.49
CA LEU A 156 -0.47 -4.07 -14.46
C LEU A 156 -0.59 -3.26 -15.75
N SER A 157 -1.80 -3.11 -16.29
CA SER A 157 -2.03 -2.30 -17.49
C SER A 157 -1.53 -0.86 -17.30
N LEU A 158 -1.82 -0.27 -16.14
CA LEU A 158 -1.35 1.08 -15.79
C LEU A 158 0.17 1.17 -15.67
N LEU A 159 0.82 0.17 -15.05
CA LEU A 159 2.28 0.11 -14.93
C LEU A 159 2.95 -0.08 -16.30
N ILE A 160 2.47 -1.03 -17.10
CA ILE A 160 2.96 -1.32 -18.46
C ILE A 160 2.87 -0.05 -19.31
N SER A 161 1.72 0.63 -19.32
CA SER A 161 1.55 1.83 -20.14
C SER A 161 2.36 3.04 -19.67
N THR A 162 2.81 3.05 -18.42
CA THR A 162 3.46 4.23 -17.81
C THR A 162 4.98 4.10 -17.69
N ILE A 163 5.46 2.92 -17.31
CA ILE A 163 6.87 2.72 -16.91
C ILE A 163 7.54 1.49 -17.52
N ASP A 164 6.78 0.50 -18.02
CA ASP A 164 7.35 -0.77 -18.48
C ASP A 164 6.65 -1.32 -19.74
N PRO A 165 6.66 -0.58 -20.87
CA PRO A 165 5.92 -0.97 -22.08
C PRO A 165 6.42 -2.30 -22.68
N GLU A 166 7.70 -2.63 -22.50
CA GLU A 166 8.35 -3.84 -23.02
C GLU A 166 8.33 -5.02 -22.03
N HIS A 167 7.62 -4.89 -20.90
CA HIS A 167 7.43 -5.96 -19.90
C HIS A 167 8.75 -6.53 -19.34
N HIS A 168 9.69 -5.65 -18.99
CA HIS A 168 10.97 -6.04 -18.42
C HIS A 168 10.90 -6.33 -16.92
N LEU A 169 9.96 -5.71 -16.20
CA LEU A 169 9.79 -5.76 -14.76
C LEU A 169 8.49 -6.42 -14.33
N VAL A 170 7.36 -6.02 -14.91
CA VAL A 170 6.03 -6.43 -14.44
C VAL A 170 5.50 -7.65 -15.19
N ALA A 171 4.61 -8.38 -14.54
CA ALA A 171 3.97 -9.55 -15.15
C ALA A 171 3.09 -9.16 -16.35
N ASP A 172 2.88 -10.11 -17.28
CA ASP A 172 2.04 -9.89 -18.47
C ASP A 172 0.67 -10.54 -18.27
N PRO A 173 -0.39 -9.74 -18.03
CA PRO A 173 -1.72 -10.28 -17.73
C PRO A 173 -2.44 -10.86 -18.97
N ARG A 174 -1.92 -10.66 -20.18
CA ARG A 174 -2.60 -11.10 -21.43
C ARG A 174 -2.79 -12.62 -21.49
N ASN A 175 -1.88 -13.37 -20.88
CA ASN A 175 -1.92 -14.84 -20.89
C ASN A 175 -2.81 -15.43 -19.78
N TRP A 176 -3.40 -14.60 -18.91
CA TRP A 176 -4.16 -15.08 -17.76
C TRP A 176 -5.64 -15.34 -18.07
N GLN A 177 -6.14 -14.86 -19.21
CA GLN A 177 -7.57 -14.80 -19.49
C GLN A 177 -8.27 -16.17 -19.40
N ASP A 178 -7.66 -17.22 -19.94
CA ASP A 178 -8.25 -18.56 -19.91
C ASP A 178 -8.27 -19.16 -18.50
N ALA A 179 -7.21 -18.93 -17.72
CA ALA A 179 -7.16 -19.39 -16.33
C ALA A 179 -8.14 -18.61 -15.45
N ALA A 180 -8.27 -17.29 -15.67
CA ALA A 180 -9.25 -16.45 -15.00
C ALA A 180 -10.69 -16.89 -15.28
N ARG A 181 -11.01 -17.24 -16.54
CA ARG A 181 -12.32 -17.81 -16.89
C ARG A 181 -12.59 -19.13 -16.18
N ARG A 182 -11.60 -20.02 -16.07
CA ARG A 182 -11.75 -21.29 -15.34
C ARG A 182 -11.96 -21.06 -13.85
N LEU A 183 -11.18 -20.18 -13.23
CA LEU A 183 -11.34 -19.78 -11.84
C LEU A 183 -12.75 -19.24 -11.61
N HIS A 184 -13.18 -18.27 -12.41
CA HIS A 184 -14.52 -17.68 -12.32
C HIS A 184 -15.64 -18.73 -12.48
N ALA A 185 -15.54 -19.61 -13.48
CA ALA A 185 -16.52 -20.69 -13.68
C ALA A 185 -16.58 -21.66 -12.49
N ARG A 186 -15.42 -22.00 -11.91
CA ARG A 186 -15.32 -22.85 -10.71
C ARG A 186 -15.98 -22.19 -9.50
N GLU A 187 -15.77 -20.90 -9.30
CA GLU A 187 -16.31 -20.18 -8.15
C GLU A 187 -17.83 -19.95 -8.25
N THR A 188 -18.32 -19.65 -9.45
CA THR A 188 -19.76 -19.42 -9.71
C THR A 188 -20.56 -20.73 -9.69
N ALA A 189 -20.00 -21.83 -10.20
CA ALA A 189 -20.65 -23.14 -10.20
C ALA A 189 -20.94 -23.69 -8.79
N LEU A 190 -20.18 -23.25 -7.78
CA LEU A 190 -20.38 -23.65 -6.38
C LEU A 190 -21.62 -22.99 -5.75
N GLY A 191 -22.15 -21.92 -6.35
CA GLY A 191 -23.32 -21.18 -5.84
C GLY A 191 -23.11 -20.54 -4.45
N PRO A 192 -24.12 -19.83 -3.91
CA PRO A 192 -24.05 -19.21 -2.58
C PRO A 192 -23.96 -20.23 -1.44
N GLU A 193 -24.61 -21.40 -1.58
CA GLU A 193 -24.67 -22.42 -0.53
C GLU A 193 -23.46 -23.37 -0.51
N GLY A 194 -22.71 -23.49 -1.62
CA GLY A 194 -21.61 -24.46 -1.76
C GLY A 194 -20.23 -23.98 -1.29
N LYS A 195 -20.07 -22.70 -0.94
CA LYS A 195 -18.84 -22.18 -0.32
C LYS A 195 -19.12 -21.66 1.09
N LYS A 196 -18.58 -22.32 2.11
CA LYS A 196 -18.02 -21.56 3.23
C LYS A 196 -16.78 -20.85 2.69
N LEU A 197 -16.97 -19.67 2.09
CA LEU A 197 -15.86 -18.80 1.69
C LEU A 197 -14.97 -18.61 2.92
N GLN A 198 -13.73 -19.08 2.83
CA GLN A 198 -12.75 -18.88 3.89
C GLN A 198 -11.98 -17.61 3.58
N PHE A 199 -11.67 -16.88 4.63
CA PHE A 199 -10.87 -15.66 4.57
C PHE A 199 -9.77 -15.77 5.63
N PRO A 200 -8.59 -15.18 5.39
CA PRO A 200 -7.53 -15.21 6.37
C PRO A 200 -7.95 -14.44 7.63
N ALA A 201 -7.43 -14.86 8.79
CA ALA A 201 -7.78 -14.25 10.08
C ALA A 201 -7.29 -12.79 10.20
N VAL A 202 -6.34 -12.38 9.36
CA VAL A 202 -5.71 -11.06 9.33
C VAL A 202 -5.58 -10.59 7.88
N GLY A 203 -5.69 -9.29 7.64
CA GLY A 203 -5.41 -8.66 6.35
C GLY A 203 -4.19 -7.73 6.40
N ALA A 204 -3.98 -6.98 5.32
CA ALA A 204 -2.90 -6.01 5.21
C ALA A 204 -2.92 -4.99 6.36
N LYS A 205 -4.11 -4.57 6.83
CA LYS A 205 -4.24 -3.64 7.96
C LYS A 205 -3.58 -4.19 9.23
N GLN A 206 -3.95 -5.40 9.65
CA GLN A 206 -3.37 -6.00 10.86
C GLN A 206 -1.88 -6.26 10.71
N ILE A 207 -1.43 -6.70 9.53
CA ILE A 207 -0.01 -6.96 9.26
C ILE A 207 0.79 -5.65 9.29
N PHE A 208 0.27 -4.59 8.68
CA PHE A 208 0.89 -3.26 8.67
C PHE A 208 1.06 -2.71 10.09
N GLU A 209 -0.02 -2.72 10.86
CA GLU A 209 -0.05 -2.24 12.24
C GLU A 209 0.84 -3.08 13.16
N GLY A 210 0.80 -4.41 13.01
CA GLY A 210 1.64 -5.33 13.77
C GLY A 210 3.14 -5.10 13.51
N GLN A 211 3.55 -5.00 12.25
CA GLN A 211 4.95 -4.75 11.90
C GLN A 211 5.43 -3.39 12.43
N ALA A 212 4.64 -2.32 12.25
CA ALA A 212 4.99 -0.99 12.70
C ALA A 212 5.01 -0.88 14.23
N ARG A 213 4.03 -1.46 14.94
CA ARG A 213 3.96 -1.45 16.41
C ARG A 213 5.11 -2.24 17.02
N VAL A 214 5.35 -3.46 16.56
CA VAL A 214 6.38 -4.32 17.14
C VAL A 214 7.78 -3.73 16.89
N SER A 215 8.02 -3.13 15.72
CA SER A 215 9.25 -2.36 15.47
C SER A 215 9.39 -1.14 16.38
N GLN A 216 8.29 -0.42 16.64
CA GLN A 216 8.29 0.70 17.59
C GLN A 216 8.65 0.24 19.01
N ILE A 217 8.11 -0.89 19.46
CA ILE A 217 8.40 -1.48 20.77
C ILE A 217 9.86 -1.91 20.87
N GLN A 218 10.41 -2.52 19.80
CA GLN A 218 11.84 -2.81 19.71
C GLN A 218 12.70 -1.56 19.89
N TYR A 219 12.38 -0.48 19.16
CA TYR A 219 13.09 0.79 19.31
C TYR A 219 13.01 1.33 20.74
N LEU A 220 11.82 1.39 21.33
CA LEU A 220 11.61 1.90 22.69
C LEU A 220 12.36 1.10 23.74
N HIS A 221 12.38 -0.23 23.62
CA HIS A 221 13.14 -1.10 24.50
C HIS A 221 14.61 -0.72 24.50
N HIS A 222 15.23 -0.60 23.32
CA HIS A 222 16.66 -0.33 23.21
C HIS A 222 17.02 1.13 23.51
N ALA A 223 16.31 2.10 22.91
CA ALA A 223 16.56 3.52 23.13
C ALA A 223 16.28 3.94 24.58
N GLY A 224 15.33 3.29 25.26
CA GLY A 224 15.03 3.47 26.68
C GLY A 224 16.00 2.78 27.65
N GLY A 225 17.06 2.13 27.15
CA GLY A 225 18.05 1.45 27.99
C GLY A 225 17.57 0.11 28.56
N GLN A 226 16.73 -0.61 27.82
CA GLN A 226 16.24 -1.97 28.11
C GLN A 226 15.47 -2.09 29.43
N ARG A 227 14.81 -1.00 29.85
CA ARG A 227 14.07 -0.92 31.12
C ARG A 227 12.71 -1.62 31.10
N HIS A 228 12.13 -1.82 29.92
CA HIS A 228 10.81 -2.40 29.74
C HIS A 228 10.90 -3.72 28.97
N ASN A 229 10.31 -4.78 29.51
CA ASN A 229 10.16 -6.08 28.86
C ASN A 229 8.83 -6.17 28.10
N TRP A 230 8.51 -7.33 27.51
CA TRP A 230 7.30 -7.50 26.71
C TRP A 230 6.02 -7.27 27.53
N SER A 231 5.95 -7.79 28.76
CA SER A 231 4.79 -7.59 29.65
C SER A 231 4.62 -6.12 30.06
N ASP A 232 5.70 -5.37 30.25
CA ASP A 232 5.60 -3.95 30.59
C ASP A 232 4.94 -3.16 29.45
N PHE A 233 5.26 -3.46 28.18
CA PHE A 233 4.60 -2.81 27.04
C PHE A 233 3.13 -3.17 26.89
N LYS A 234 2.75 -4.38 27.31
CA LYS A 234 1.36 -4.82 27.40
C LYS A 234 0.60 -4.03 28.46
N ASP A 235 1.18 -3.87 29.64
CA ASP A 235 0.60 -3.11 30.76
C ASP A 235 0.51 -1.60 30.44
N LEU A 236 1.37 -1.10 29.55
CA LEU A 236 1.30 0.26 29.00
C LEU A 236 0.24 0.44 27.90
N GLY A 237 -0.50 -0.61 27.53
CA GLY A 237 -1.54 -0.58 26.49
C GLY A 237 -1.01 -0.48 25.07
N MET A 238 0.29 -0.76 24.83
CA MET A 238 0.89 -0.68 23.49
C MET A 238 0.61 -1.93 22.64
N LEU A 239 0.11 -3.00 23.25
CA LEU A 239 -0.18 -4.30 22.63
C LEU A 239 -1.68 -4.61 22.71
N GLU A 240 -2.52 -3.70 22.21
CA GLU A 240 -3.98 -3.83 22.22
C GLU A 240 -4.61 -3.59 20.84
N GLY A 241 -5.79 -4.20 20.63
CA GLY A 241 -6.57 -4.03 19.40
C GLY A 241 -5.80 -4.39 18.13
N VAL A 242 -5.97 -3.59 17.07
CA VAL A 242 -5.35 -3.85 15.75
C VAL A 242 -3.83 -3.95 15.81
N TYR A 243 -3.19 -3.28 16.78
CA TYR A 243 -1.73 -3.22 16.91
C TYR A 243 -1.08 -4.54 17.31
N VAL A 244 -1.84 -5.50 17.85
CA VAL A 244 -1.33 -6.82 18.28
C VAL A 244 -2.01 -7.99 17.54
N GLU A 245 -3.12 -7.75 16.82
CA GLU A 245 -3.92 -8.80 16.17
C GLU A 245 -3.09 -9.75 15.28
N ALA A 246 -2.15 -9.20 14.49
CA ALA A 246 -1.26 -10.01 13.65
C ALA A 246 -0.25 -10.81 14.49
N PHE A 247 0.34 -10.22 15.53
CA PHE A 247 1.29 -10.89 16.40
C PHE A 247 0.64 -12.04 17.18
N ASP A 248 -0.54 -11.81 17.75
CA ASP A 248 -1.33 -12.85 18.43
C ASP A 248 -1.72 -13.98 17.47
N THR A 249 -2.10 -13.62 16.23
CA THR A 249 -2.40 -14.61 15.20
C THR A 249 -1.16 -15.41 14.84
N PHE A 250 0.01 -14.78 14.74
CA PHE A 250 1.29 -15.46 14.54
C PHE A 250 1.61 -16.42 15.68
N LEU A 251 1.52 -16.02 16.95
CA LEU A 251 1.80 -16.92 18.08
C LEU A 251 0.85 -18.12 18.10
N ARG A 252 -0.46 -17.89 17.91
CA ARG A 252 -1.46 -18.99 17.80
C ARG A 252 -1.17 -19.89 16.59
N ALA A 253 -0.86 -19.29 15.45
CA ALA A 253 -0.63 -20.01 14.20
C ALA A 253 0.69 -20.79 14.20
N THR A 254 1.70 -20.36 14.93
CA THR A 254 3.01 -21.04 15.02
C THR A 254 3.18 -21.92 16.25
N THR A 255 2.29 -21.77 17.24
CA THR A 255 2.38 -22.41 18.58
C THR A 255 3.62 -22.01 19.39
N LEU A 256 4.26 -20.89 19.02
CA LEU A 256 5.38 -20.33 19.77
C LEU A 256 4.87 -19.62 21.04
N SER A 257 5.74 -19.59 22.06
CA SER A 257 5.47 -18.89 23.31
C SER A 257 5.54 -17.38 23.15
N GLU A 258 4.82 -16.66 24.01
CA GLU A 258 4.96 -15.21 24.14
C GLU A 258 6.43 -14.86 24.46
N PRO A 259 7.01 -13.84 23.80
CA PRO A 259 8.42 -13.48 24.01
C PRO A 259 8.61 -12.86 25.41
N ALA A 260 9.79 -13.07 26.00
CA ALA A 260 10.15 -12.43 27.26
C ALA A 260 10.46 -10.93 27.08
N ASP A 261 11.11 -10.58 25.97
CA ASP A 261 11.53 -9.22 25.66
C ASP A 261 11.41 -8.92 24.15
N PRO A 262 11.40 -7.63 23.76
CA PRO A 262 11.31 -7.23 22.35
C PRO A 262 12.47 -7.65 21.43
N LYS A 263 13.63 -8.06 21.98
CA LYS A 263 14.76 -8.60 21.21
C LYS A 263 14.64 -10.11 20.97
N SER A 264 13.67 -10.79 21.58
CA SER A 264 13.46 -12.23 21.41
C SER A 264 13.46 -12.66 19.92
N PRO A 265 14.09 -13.79 19.57
CA PRO A 265 14.06 -14.33 18.21
C PRO A 265 12.64 -14.55 17.65
N THR A 266 11.65 -14.76 18.52
CA THR A 266 10.24 -14.88 18.12
C THR A 266 9.70 -13.57 17.53
N VAL A 267 10.16 -12.42 18.06
CA VAL A 267 9.82 -11.09 17.55
C VAL A 267 10.46 -10.86 16.18
N GLY A 268 11.75 -11.19 16.03
CA GLY A 268 12.44 -11.14 14.75
C GLY A 268 11.75 -12.00 13.68
N LEU A 269 11.34 -13.22 14.04
CA LEU A 269 10.66 -14.14 13.13
C LEU A 269 9.28 -13.62 12.71
N PHE A 270 8.52 -13.02 13.62
CA PHE A 270 7.25 -12.37 13.27
C PHE A 270 7.43 -11.23 12.26
N LEU A 271 8.41 -10.35 12.49
CA LEU A 271 8.68 -9.23 11.58
C LEU A 271 9.13 -9.72 10.19
N LEU A 272 9.92 -10.80 10.14
CA LEU A 272 10.27 -11.45 8.88
C LEU A 272 9.04 -12.03 8.16
N VAL A 273 8.14 -12.70 8.88
CA VAL A 273 6.89 -13.22 8.30
C VAL A 273 6.03 -12.08 7.74
N CYS A 274 5.95 -10.94 8.44
CA CYS A 274 5.26 -9.76 7.93
C CYS A 274 5.91 -9.29 6.62
N ASP A 275 7.23 -9.16 6.58
CA ASP A 275 7.93 -8.71 5.37
C ASP A 275 7.69 -9.64 4.18
N LEU A 276 7.82 -10.96 4.36
CA LEU A 276 7.59 -11.95 3.30
C LEU A 276 6.13 -11.99 2.83
N ALA A 277 5.18 -11.82 3.74
CA ALA A 277 3.76 -11.80 3.43
C ALA A 277 3.36 -10.57 2.58
N LEU A 278 3.99 -9.42 2.83
CA LEU A 278 3.71 -8.16 2.12
C LEU A 278 4.43 -8.04 0.76
N ASN A 279 5.33 -8.96 0.44
CA ASN A 279 6.13 -8.93 -0.79
C ASN A 279 5.85 -10.13 -1.74
N PRO A 280 4.60 -10.42 -2.15
CA PRO A 280 4.36 -11.32 -3.27
C PRO A 280 5.01 -10.79 -4.54
N ALA A 281 5.88 -11.59 -5.16
CA ALA A 281 6.41 -11.28 -6.50
C ALA A 281 5.37 -11.66 -7.56
N GLU A 282 4.69 -12.78 -7.32
CA GLU A 282 3.72 -13.36 -8.22
C GLU A 282 2.51 -12.42 -8.38
N GLY A 283 2.02 -12.30 -9.60
CA GLY A 283 0.89 -11.43 -9.94
C GLY A 283 1.24 -9.95 -10.15
N LEU A 284 2.39 -9.47 -9.69
CA LEU A 284 2.84 -8.09 -9.96
C LEU A 284 4.15 -8.05 -10.76
N LEU A 285 5.18 -8.74 -10.30
CA LEU A 285 6.52 -8.75 -10.90
C LEU A 285 6.73 -9.96 -11.81
N VAL A 286 6.14 -11.10 -11.46
CA VAL A 286 6.23 -12.33 -12.23
C VAL A 286 4.87 -12.98 -12.41
N ASN A 287 4.72 -13.75 -13.48
CA ASN A 287 3.50 -14.51 -13.70
C ASN A 287 3.32 -15.57 -12.61
N PRO A 288 2.10 -15.73 -12.06
CA PRO A 288 1.81 -16.81 -11.12
C PRO A 288 1.97 -18.16 -11.83
N VAL A 289 2.57 -19.14 -11.14
CA VAL A 289 2.72 -20.51 -11.68
C VAL A 289 1.35 -21.19 -11.79
N ASP A 290 0.52 -21.04 -10.76
CA ASP A 290 -0.88 -21.48 -10.77
C ASP A 290 -1.80 -20.27 -10.57
N PHE A 291 -2.34 -19.77 -11.69
CA PHE A 291 -3.27 -18.64 -11.64
C PHE A 291 -4.59 -18.99 -10.93
N GLU A 292 -5.02 -20.26 -10.89
CA GLU A 292 -6.26 -20.61 -10.21
C GLU A 292 -6.16 -20.53 -8.68
N SER A 293 -4.94 -20.37 -8.14
CA SER A 293 -4.62 -20.10 -6.74
C SER A 293 -4.13 -18.66 -6.52
N ILE A 294 -4.46 -17.73 -7.45
CA ILE A 294 -3.93 -16.36 -7.43
C ILE A 294 -4.23 -15.64 -6.11
N VAL A 295 -5.42 -15.86 -5.53
CA VAL A 295 -5.82 -15.20 -4.28
C VAL A 295 -4.89 -15.60 -3.15
N GLU A 296 -4.64 -16.89 -2.97
CA GLU A 296 -3.75 -17.43 -1.93
C GLU A 296 -2.29 -17.02 -2.14
N ILE A 297 -1.89 -16.79 -3.39
CA ILE A 297 -0.52 -16.44 -3.77
C ILE A 297 -0.22 -14.95 -3.53
N VAL A 298 -1.17 -14.06 -3.82
CA VAL A 298 -0.93 -12.59 -3.78
C VAL A 298 -1.50 -11.90 -2.55
N ASP A 299 -2.47 -12.53 -1.87
CA ASP A 299 -3.07 -11.93 -0.69
C ASP A 299 -2.10 -12.01 0.52
N PRO A 300 -1.77 -10.87 1.15
CA PRO A 300 -0.83 -10.87 2.26
C PRO A 300 -1.33 -11.65 3.48
N GLY A 301 -2.64 -11.68 3.72
CA GLY A 301 -3.23 -12.47 4.79
C GLY A 301 -3.07 -13.98 4.58
N TRP A 302 -3.34 -14.46 3.37
CA TRP A 302 -3.12 -15.87 3.02
C TRP A 302 -1.64 -16.26 3.08
N ARG A 303 -0.74 -15.43 2.53
CA ARG A 303 0.71 -15.66 2.63
C ARG A 303 1.18 -15.71 4.08
N PHE A 304 0.71 -14.79 4.91
CA PHE A 304 1.03 -14.76 6.35
C PHE A 304 0.66 -16.07 7.04
N ILE A 305 -0.56 -16.58 6.81
CA ILE A 305 -1.01 -17.86 7.38
C ILE A 305 -0.23 -19.04 6.81
N ALA A 306 0.11 -19.02 5.52
CA ALA A 306 0.91 -20.05 4.88
C ALA A 306 2.32 -20.15 5.49
N LEU A 307 2.99 -19.02 5.73
CA LEU A 307 4.29 -18.94 6.39
C LEU A 307 4.22 -19.39 7.85
N CYS A 308 3.20 -18.95 8.59
CA CYS A 308 2.99 -19.40 9.97
C CYS A 308 2.77 -20.93 10.05
N THR A 309 2.04 -21.48 9.09
CA THR A 309 1.79 -22.94 9.01
C THR A 309 3.09 -23.70 8.76
N GLU A 310 3.99 -23.15 7.95
CA GLU A 310 5.31 -23.76 7.73
C GLU A 310 6.16 -23.75 9.00
N ILE A 311 6.19 -22.62 9.72
CA ILE A 311 6.89 -22.51 11.00
C ILE A 311 6.32 -23.52 12.01
N ARG A 312 4.99 -23.67 12.09
CA ARG A 312 4.33 -24.65 12.98
C ARG A 312 4.77 -26.08 12.72
N ARG A 313 5.04 -26.46 11.46
CA ARG A 313 5.47 -27.83 11.12
C ARG A 313 6.82 -28.17 11.71
N ASN A 314 7.68 -27.17 11.93
CA ASN A 314 9.01 -27.38 12.48
C ASN A 314 9.47 -26.21 13.38
N PRO A 315 8.83 -25.97 14.55
CA PRO A 315 9.04 -24.73 15.32
C PRO A 315 10.49 -24.58 15.78
N SER A 316 11.12 -25.67 16.23
CA SER A 316 12.51 -25.69 16.71
C SER A 316 13.54 -25.32 15.63
N LYS A 317 13.18 -25.48 14.35
CA LYS A 317 14.04 -25.13 13.22
C LYS A 317 14.16 -23.61 13.04
N TYR A 318 13.11 -22.87 13.41
CA TYR A 318 12.98 -21.45 13.09
C TYR A 318 13.05 -20.55 14.32
N SER A 319 12.56 -21.00 15.49
CA SER A 319 12.28 -20.15 16.65
C SER A 319 13.48 -19.48 17.30
N SER A 320 14.72 -19.86 16.96
CA SER A 320 15.95 -19.32 17.55
C SER A 320 16.95 -18.82 16.51
N ARG A 321 16.53 -18.64 15.24
CA ARG A 321 17.42 -18.31 14.12
C ARG A 321 17.80 -16.83 14.02
N ILE A 322 17.05 -15.93 14.66
CA ILE A 322 17.29 -14.48 14.59
C ILE A 322 17.72 -13.99 15.97
N CYS A 323 19.02 -13.87 16.20
CA CYS A 323 19.60 -13.42 17.46
C CYS A 323 20.35 -12.09 17.30
N GLY A 324 21.06 -11.94 16.17
CA GLY A 324 21.88 -10.78 15.85
C GLY A 324 21.15 -9.69 15.06
N TYR A 325 20.02 -10.02 14.43
CA TYR A 325 19.30 -9.16 13.49
C TYR A 325 20.15 -8.76 12.28
N THR A 326 21.03 -9.65 11.82
CA THR A 326 22.01 -9.36 10.76
C THR A 326 21.47 -9.61 9.36
N ARG A 327 22.20 -9.13 8.35
CA ARG A 327 21.91 -9.41 6.94
C ARG A 327 21.86 -10.92 6.64
N GLU A 328 22.81 -11.68 7.17
CA GLU A 328 22.92 -13.12 6.93
C GLU A 328 21.71 -13.86 7.50
N GLU A 329 21.32 -13.55 8.74
CA GLU A 329 20.14 -14.15 9.38
C GLU A 329 18.87 -13.86 8.57
N TYR A 330 18.72 -12.65 8.03
CA TYR A 330 17.60 -12.31 7.15
C TYR A 330 17.63 -13.19 5.90
N VAL A 331 18.73 -13.17 5.14
CA VAL A 331 18.80 -13.79 3.80
C VAL A 331 18.61 -15.30 3.89
N GLU A 332 19.30 -15.97 4.82
CA GLU A 332 19.19 -17.42 4.96
C GLU A 332 17.77 -17.85 5.29
N LEU A 333 17.14 -17.17 6.26
CA LEU A 333 15.84 -17.56 6.77
C LEU A 333 14.71 -17.14 5.83
N SER A 334 14.83 -15.99 5.16
CA SER A 334 13.89 -15.55 4.13
C SER A 334 13.83 -16.52 2.97
N ASP A 335 14.99 -16.96 2.50
CA ASP A 335 15.10 -17.86 1.35
C ASP A 335 14.60 -19.26 1.69
N GLU A 336 14.93 -19.73 2.90
CA GLU A 336 14.47 -21.01 3.42
C GLU A 336 12.94 -21.07 3.59
N LEU A 337 12.32 -20.05 4.20
CA LEU A 337 10.87 -20.00 4.39
C LEU A 337 10.11 -19.82 3.06
N SER A 338 10.62 -18.97 2.17
CA SER A 338 10.00 -18.73 0.86
C SER A 338 10.02 -20.00 0.01
N SER A 339 11.17 -20.68 -0.03
CA SER A 339 11.33 -21.94 -0.79
C SER A 339 10.42 -23.06 -0.28
N ALA A 340 10.17 -23.13 1.03
CA ALA A 340 9.26 -24.13 1.60
C ALA A 340 7.78 -23.93 1.21
N ARG A 341 7.44 -22.76 0.63
CA ARG A 341 6.09 -22.40 0.17
C ARG A 341 6.03 -22.10 -1.33
N ASP A 342 7.10 -22.40 -2.08
CA ASP A 342 7.25 -22.08 -3.50
C ASP A 342 7.03 -20.58 -3.81
N PHE A 343 7.35 -19.71 -2.85
CA PHE A 343 7.34 -18.27 -3.05
C PHE A 343 8.69 -17.81 -3.58
N MET A 344 8.70 -16.84 -4.49
CA MET A 344 9.95 -16.21 -4.92
C MET A 344 10.65 -15.56 -3.71
N PRO A 345 11.90 -15.95 -3.39
CA PRO A 345 12.64 -15.36 -2.28
C PRO A 345 12.94 -13.88 -2.49
N PRO A 346 13.07 -13.06 -1.42
CA PRO A 346 13.42 -11.65 -1.54
C PRO A 346 14.72 -11.38 -2.31
N SER A 347 15.71 -12.28 -2.19
CA SER A 347 16.97 -12.22 -2.95
C SER A 347 16.74 -12.32 -4.47
N GLU A 348 15.83 -13.19 -4.89
CA GLU A 348 15.44 -13.35 -6.30
C GLU A 348 14.57 -12.19 -6.80
N ILE A 349 13.66 -11.67 -5.98
CA ILE A 349 12.88 -10.46 -6.29
C ILE A 349 13.83 -9.28 -6.57
N ALA A 350 14.80 -9.07 -5.67
CA ALA A 350 15.80 -8.03 -5.80
C ALA A 350 16.63 -8.19 -7.08
N ARG A 351 17.05 -9.43 -7.40
CA ARG A 351 17.78 -9.74 -8.63
C ARG A 351 16.95 -9.40 -9.87
N HIS A 352 15.69 -9.82 -9.91
CA HIS A 352 14.75 -9.54 -11.01
C HIS A 352 14.60 -8.03 -11.26
N ILE A 353 14.39 -7.25 -10.19
CA ILE A 353 14.26 -5.79 -10.28
C ILE A 353 15.55 -5.15 -10.80
N ARG A 354 16.72 -5.55 -10.25
CA ARG A 354 18.01 -5.01 -10.66
C ARG A 354 18.31 -5.31 -12.13
N GLU A 355 18.03 -6.53 -12.58
CA GLU A 355 18.17 -6.92 -13.98
C GLU A 355 17.21 -6.18 -14.90
N ALA A 356 15.97 -5.94 -14.47
CA ALA A 356 14.99 -5.16 -15.23
C ALA A 356 15.46 -3.71 -15.40
N CYS A 357 15.90 -3.06 -14.32
CA CYS A 357 16.46 -1.70 -14.36
C CYS A 357 17.70 -1.62 -15.26
N GLY A 358 18.56 -2.64 -15.27
CA GLY A 358 19.75 -2.67 -16.11
C GLY A 358 19.47 -2.88 -17.61
N ARG A 359 18.31 -3.46 -17.97
CA ARG A 359 17.92 -3.75 -19.35
C ARG A 359 16.98 -2.71 -19.97
N SER A 360 16.12 -2.09 -19.16
CA SER A 360 15.13 -1.10 -19.61
C SER A 360 15.63 0.32 -19.45
N THR A 361 15.58 1.08 -20.55
CA THR A 361 15.85 2.52 -20.56
C THR A 361 14.81 3.31 -19.76
N GLU A 362 13.56 2.88 -19.77
CA GLU A 362 12.41 3.49 -19.12
C GLU A 362 12.50 3.34 -17.59
N LEU A 363 12.84 2.14 -17.12
CA LEU A 363 13.04 1.88 -15.69
C LEU A 363 14.30 2.57 -15.16
N SER A 364 15.41 2.54 -15.92
CA SER A 364 16.60 3.32 -15.60
C SER A 364 16.30 4.82 -15.48
N LYS A 365 15.51 5.36 -16.42
CA LYS A 365 15.05 6.75 -16.37
C LYS A 365 14.20 7.01 -15.13
N LEU A 366 13.30 6.10 -14.77
CA LEU A 366 12.44 6.25 -13.59
C LEU A 366 13.24 6.30 -12.29
N VAL A 367 14.27 5.46 -12.15
CA VAL A 367 15.21 5.51 -11.02
C VAL A 367 15.92 6.87 -10.95
N GLN A 368 16.29 7.43 -12.09
CA GLN A 368 16.90 8.75 -12.15
C GLN A 368 15.91 9.87 -11.80
N GLU A 369 14.65 9.78 -12.25
CA GLU A 369 13.58 10.71 -11.89
C GLU A 369 13.34 10.72 -10.37
N ASP A 370 13.36 9.55 -9.71
CA ASP A 370 13.25 9.47 -8.24
C ASP A 370 14.46 10.09 -7.53
N ARG A 371 15.65 9.95 -8.12
CA ARG A 371 16.86 10.56 -7.56
C ARG A 371 16.79 12.09 -7.61
N THR A 372 16.34 12.67 -8.72
CA THR A 372 16.34 14.14 -8.96
C THR A 372 15.04 14.85 -8.60
N PHE A 373 13.95 14.10 -8.42
CA PHE A 373 12.56 14.59 -8.31
C PHE A 373 12.06 15.29 -9.57
N GLU A 374 12.67 15.02 -10.72
CA GLU A 374 12.26 15.54 -12.02
C GLU A 374 11.39 14.54 -12.77
N PHE A 375 10.27 14.15 -12.15
CA PHE A 375 9.34 13.19 -12.74
C PHE A 375 8.63 13.75 -13.99
N GLY A 376 8.42 12.88 -14.97
CA GLY A 376 7.54 13.20 -16.10
C GLY A 376 6.11 13.52 -15.63
N LEU A 377 5.45 14.47 -16.30
CA LEU A 377 4.08 14.90 -15.97
C LEU A 377 3.01 13.83 -16.21
N PRO A 378 3.05 13.04 -17.32
CA PRO A 378 2.04 12.00 -17.55
C PRO A 378 2.06 10.96 -16.43
N ASN A 379 0.89 10.69 -15.85
CA ASN A 379 0.70 9.70 -14.78
C ASN A 379 1.66 9.89 -13.59
N LEU A 380 1.98 11.15 -13.24
CA LEU A 380 3.00 11.47 -12.24
C LEU A 380 2.88 10.67 -10.92
N PRO A 381 1.70 10.48 -10.29
CA PRO A 381 1.61 9.67 -9.09
C PRO A 381 2.09 8.22 -9.28
N VAL A 382 1.77 7.60 -10.41
CA VAL A 382 2.20 6.24 -10.75
C VAL A 382 3.71 6.17 -10.89
N ARG A 383 4.30 7.19 -11.55
CA ARG A 383 5.77 7.32 -11.68
C ARG A 383 6.43 7.50 -10.32
N VAL A 384 5.90 8.37 -9.47
CA VAL A 384 6.42 8.62 -8.11
C VAL A 384 6.40 7.33 -7.30
N PHE A 385 5.26 6.63 -7.19
CA PHE A 385 5.18 5.39 -6.41
C PHE A 385 6.12 4.31 -6.94
N SER A 386 6.15 4.14 -8.26
CA SER A 386 7.00 3.12 -8.88
C SER A 386 8.49 3.46 -8.74
N GLY A 387 8.89 4.73 -8.88
CA GLY A 387 10.25 5.19 -8.63
C GLY A 387 10.68 4.95 -7.18
N ARG A 388 9.83 5.29 -6.21
CA ARG A 388 10.06 4.99 -4.79
C ARG A 388 10.16 3.49 -4.52
N PHE A 389 9.32 2.68 -5.15
CA PHE A 389 9.37 1.24 -5.04
C PHE A 389 10.69 0.66 -5.57
N LEU A 390 11.12 1.08 -6.76
CA LEU A 390 12.41 0.64 -7.32
C LEU A 390 13.58 1.05 -6.43
N ALA A 391 13.63 2.32 -5.99
CA ALA A 391 14.69 2.80 -5.11
C ALA A 391 14.73 2.02 -3.79
N PHE A 392 13.56 1.78 -3.18
CA PHE A 392 13.45 1.02 -1.94
C PHE A 392 13.90 -0.43 -2.10
N GLN A 393 13.44 -1.12 -3.15
CA GLN A 393 13.79 -2.51 -3.41
C GLN A 393 15.28 -2.69 -3.73
N LEU A 394 15.88 -1.76 -4.47
CA LEU A 394 17.32 -1.74 -4.73
C LEU A 394 18.13 -1.59 -3.44
N GLN A 395 17.75 -0.68 -2.54
CA GLN A 395 18.41 -0.54 -1.23
C GLN A 395 18.16 -1.74 -0.31
N LYS A 396 16.94 -2.28 -0.33
CA LYS A 396 16.57 -3.48 0.44
C LYS A 396 17.36 -4.70 0.02
N SER A 397 17.74 -4.83 -1.26
CA SER A 397 18.60 -5.93 -1.71
C SER A 397 19.99 -5.93 -1.08
N GLU A 398 20.48 -4.76 -0.69
CA GLU A 398 21.80 -4.57 -0.11
C GLU A 398 21.74 -4.68 1.42
N THR A 399 20.70 -4.09 2.02
CA THR A 399 20.53 -3.94 3.48
C THR A 399 19.14 -4.39 3.96
N PRO A 400 18.75 -5.66 3.72
CA PRO A 400 17.36 -6.10 3.95
C PRO A 400 16.98 -6.09 5.44
N HIS A 401 17.91 -6.42 6.33
CA HIS A 401 17.68 -6.45 7.77
C HIS A 401 17.27 -5.07 8.33
N PHE A 402 17.72 -3.97 7.73
CA PHE A 402 17.31 -2.62 8.10
C PHE A 402 15.80 -2.41 7.88
N PHE A 403 15.29 -2.84 6.73
CA PHE A 403 13.88 -2.67 6.38
C PHE A 403 12.97 -3.70 7.06
N CYS A 404 13.51 -4.88 7.41
CA CYS A 404 12.79 -5.91 8.15
C CYS A 404 12.68 -5.59 9.65
N TRP A 405 13.78 -5.12 10.26
CA TRP A 405 13.90 -4.89 11.70
C TRP A 405 14.37 -3.47 12.04
N PRO A 406 13.65 -2.43 11.56
CA PRO A 406 14.11 -1.05 11.73
C PRO A 406 14.12 -0.60 13.20
N GLY A 407 13.30 -1.23 14.05
CA GLY A 407 13.27 -0.95 15.48
C GLY A 407 14.62 -1.13 16.16
N ILE A 408 15.32 -2.22 15.87
CA ILE A 408 16.65 -2.51 16.41
C ILE A 408 17.74 -1.74 15.65
N CYS A 409 17.64 -1.68 14.31
CA CYS A 409 18.64 -1.03 13.47
C CYS A 409 18.78 0.48 13.72
N MET A 410 17.73 1.13 14.23
CA MET A 410 17.73 2.55 14.56
C MET A 410 18.16 2.84 16.01
N THR A 411 18.95 1.97 16.63
CA THR A 411 19.37 2.09 18.03
C THR A 411 20.88 1.91 18.19
N PRO A 412 21.50 2.37 19.29
CA PRO A 412 22.93 2.19 19.54
C PRO A 412 23.37 0.72 19.65
N ASN A 413 22.43 -0.19 19.88
CA ASN A 413 22.64 -1.63 20.00
C ASN A 413 22.09 -2.38 18.77
N GLY A 414 22.10 -1.72 17.61
CA GLY A 414 21.76 -2.32 16.32
C GLY A 414 22.71 -3.47 15.93
N PRO A 415 22.47 -4.12 14.78
CA PRO A 415 23.29 -5.25 14.35
C PRO A 415 24.71 -4.79 13.96
N ASP A 416 25.71 -5.64 14.23
CA ASP A 416 27.13 -5.30 14.06
C ASP A 416 27.51 -5.03 12.58
N ASP A 417 26.74 -5.56 11.62
CA ASP A 417 26.95 -5.41 10.18
C ASP A 417 26.30 -4.14 9.59
N LEU A 418 25.67 -3.29 10.40
CA LEU A 418 25.07 -2.02 9.97
C LEU A 418 25.53 -0.83 10.82
N PRO A 419 26.46 -0.01 10.31
CA PRO A 419 26.86 1.22 10.98
C PRO A 419 25.68 2.18 11.19
N PRO A 420 25.59 2.87 12.35
CA PRO A 420 24.51 3.83 12.63
C PRO A 420 24.36 4.95 11.58
N GLU A 421 25.46 5.42 11.01
CA GLU A 421 25.46 6.43 9.95
C GLU A 421 24.76 5.91 8.70
N ARG A 422 25.00 4.63 8.35
CA ARG A 422 24.33 3.99 7.22
C ARG A 422 22.84 3.79 7.48
N ALA A 423 22.46 3.41 8.70
CA ALA A 423 21.06 3.31 9.11
C ALA A 423 20.34 4.67 9.01
N LEU A 424 21.01 5.75 9.44
CA LEU A 424 20.50 7.11 9.30
C LEU A 424 20.34 7.51 7.82
N ASP A 425 21.32 7.23 6.97
CA ASP A 425 21.25 7.53 5.53
C ASP A 425 20.06 6.81 4.87
N LEU A 426 19.88 5.52 5.17
CA LEU A 426 18.74 4.73 4.67
C LEU A 426 17.41 5.30 5.16
N PHE A 427 17.34 5.64 6.45
CA PHE A 427 16.15 6.24 7.03
C PHE A 427 15.79 7.56 6.34
N GLU A 428 16.76 8.46 6.19
CA GLU A 428 16.60 9.80 5.61
C GLU A 428 16.21 9.75 4.12
N GLU A 429 16.81 8.83 3.35
CA GLU A 429 16.50 8.61 1.93
C GLU A 429 15.06 8.12 1.75
N HIS A 430 14.58 7.25 2.65
CA HIS A 430 13.27 6.59 2.51
C HIS A 430 12.13 7.24 3.29
N ARG A 431 12.28 8.45 3.82
CA ARG A 431 11.18 9.15 4.52
C ARG A 431 9.97 9.41 3.62
N ALA A 432 8.82 9.59 4.26
CA ALA A 432 7.59 10.04 3.59
C ALA A 432 7.81 11.39 2.90
N LEU A 433 7.32 11.50 1.65
CA LEU A 433 7.53 12.71 0.82
C LEU A 433 6.78 13.94 1.36
N PHE A 434 5.63 13.69 1.99
CA PHE A 434 4.71 14.72 2.44
C PHE A 434 4.41 14.54 3.92
N LEU A 435 4.47 15.64 4.67
CA LEU A 435 4.35 15.67 6.13
C LEU A 435 3.49 16.87 6.54
N ASP A 436 2.68 16.74 7.58
CA ASP A 436 2.07 17.92 8.22
C ASP A 436 3.04 18.72 9.10
N LYS A 437 2.69 19.97 9.40
CA LYS A 437 3.36 20.74 10.46
C LYS A 437 2.41 20.99 11.62
N GLU A 438 2.86 21.75 12.62
CA GLU A 438 2.06 22.09 13.80
C GLU A 438 0.73 22.79 13.48
N ASP A 439 0.63 23.45 12.32
CA ASP A 439 -0.58 24.07 11.79
C ASP A 439 -1.59 23.05 11.19
N GLY A 440 -1.18 21.80 11.01
CA GLY A 440 -1.99 20.73 10.40
C GLY A 440 -2.00 20.73 8.86
N ASP A 441 -1.34 21.71 8.22
CA ASP A 441 -1.20 21.80 6.77
C ASP A 441 -0.14 20.82 6.27
N VAL A 442 -0.29 20.34 5.04
CA VAL A 442 0.64 19.39 4.43
C VAL A 442 1.68 20.12 3.60
N TYR A 443 2.94 19.73 3.79
CA TYR A 443 4.09 20.29 3.10
C TYR A 443 4.92 19.19 2.45
N PRO A 444 5.61 19.48 1.34
CA PRO A 444 6.70 18.62 0.90
C PRO A 444 7.84 18.64 1.91
N ARG A 445 8.50 17.49 2.09
CA ARG A 445 9.76 17.44 2.83
C ARG A 445 10.91 18.06 2.04
N THR A 446 11.86 18.62 2.78
CA THR A 446 13.16 19.00 2.23
C THR A 446 14.09 17.80 2.16
N PHE A 447 14.92 17.75 1.11
CA PHE A 447 15.92 16.70 0.92
C PHE A 447 17.27 17.35 0.68
N LYS A 448 18.32 16.88 1.36
CA LYS A 448 19.68 17.45 1.28
C LYS A 448 20.22 17.52 -0.16
N ASN A 449 19.83 16.57 -0.99
CA ASN A 449 20.38 16.37 -2.34
C ASN A 449 19.37 16.65 -3.47
N ARG A 450 18.25 17.34 -3.20
CA ARG A 450 17.21 17.63 -4.20
C ARG A 450 16.84 19.10 -4.20
N SER A 451 16.46 19.60 -5.38
CA SER A 451 16.03 20.99 -5.54
C SER A 451 14.67 21.20 -4.87
N GLU A 452 14.53 22.25 -4.07
CA GLU A 452 13.24 22.63 -3.48
C GLU A 452 12.18 22.88 -4.56
N VAL A 453 12.58 23.44 -5.70
CA VAL A 453 11.67 23.72 -6.82
C VAL A 453 11.10 22.43 -7.41
N THR A 454 11.94 21.42 -7.66
CA THR A 454 11.47 20.15 -8.25
C THR A 454 10.57 19.41 -7.27
N VAL A 455 10.93 19.41 -5.99
CA VAL A 455 10.13 18.86 -4.90
C VAL A 455 8.75 19.51 -4.80
N HIS A 456 8.68 20.85 -4.83
CA HIS A 456 7.41 21.57 -4.80
C HIS A 456 6.55 21.31 -6.04
N ASN A 457 7.16 21.18 -7.22
CA ASN A 457 6.44 20.84 -8.45
C ASN A 457 5.81 19.44 -8.38
N VAL A 458 6.56 18.46 -7.86
CA VAL A 458 6.04 17.11 -7.62
C VAL A 458 4.87 17.16 -6.63
N PHE A 459 5.01 17.88 -5.51
CA PHE A 459 3.95 18.04 -4.51
C PHE A 459 2.64 18.59 -5.11
N ASN A 460 2.73 19.72 -5.81
CA ASN A 460 1.56 20.38 -6.40
C ASN A 460 0.88 19.50 -7.45
N THR A 461 1.67 18.88 -8.33
CA THR A 461 1.14 18.02 -9.39
C THR A 461 0.55 16.74 -8.82
N PHE A 462 1.21 16.15 -7.82
CA PHE A 462 0.72 14.94 -7.16
C PHE A 462 -0.65 15.16 -6.53
N TYR A 463 -0.82 16.24 -5.75
CA TYR A 463 -2.11 16.51 -5.10
C TYR A 463 -3.19 16.98 -6.08
N ALA A 464 -2.84 17.57 -7.22
CA ALA A 464 -3.79 17.82 -8.32
C ALA A 464 -4.34 16.52 -8.92
N TRP A 465 -3.51 15.49 -9.04
CA TRP A 465 -3.98 14.16 -9.46
C TRP A 465 -4.83 13.49 -8.39
N VAL A 466 -4.41 13.54 -7.12
CA VAL A 466 -5.17 12.95 -6.00
C VAL A 466 -6.56 13.57 -5.90
N SER A 467 -6.69 14.89 -6.06
CA SER A 467 -8.01 15.54 -6.07
C SER A 467 -8.87 15.07 -7.24
N THR A 468 -8.26 14.93 -8.43
CA THR A 468 -8.96 14.40 -9.61
C THR A 468 -9.46 12.98 -9.38
N TYR A 469 -8.64 12.09 -8.81
CA TYR A 469 -9.05 10.70 -8.52
C TYR A 469 -10.25 10.63 -7.56
N GLU A 470 -10.25 11.46 -6.52
CA GLU A 470 -11.37 11.52 -5.57
C GLU A 470 -12.65 12.01 -6.25
N LEU A 471 -12.57 13.05 -7.06
CA LEU A 471 -13.73 13.58 -7.80
C LEU A 471 -14.24 12.59 -8.85
N THR A 472 -13.36 11.86 -9.55
CA THR A 472 -13.75 10.78 -10.45
C THR A 472 -14.50 9.68 -9.71
N ARG A 473 -14.02 9.26 -8.53
CA ARG A 473 -14.74 8.30 -7.69
C ARG A 473 -16.13 8.81 -7.30
N GLN A 474 -16.23 10.09 -6.94
CA GLN A 474 -17.52 10.69 -6.60
C GLN A 474 -18.48 10.71 -7.78
N TRP A 475 -18.00 10.99 -8.99
CA TRP A 475 -18.80 10.91 -10.21
C TRP A 475 -19.33 9.49 -10.46
N ILE A 476 -18.51 8.46 -10.29
CA ILE A 476 -18.93 7.09 -10.62
C ILE A 476 -19.98 6.57 -9.63
N VAL A 477 -19.74 6.69 -8.32
CA VAL A 477 -20.52 5.96 -7.30
C VAL A 477 -21.06 6.78 -6.12
N SER A 478 -20.55 7.99 -5.85
CA SER A 478 -20.94 8.69 -4.62
C SER A 478 -22.24 9.47 -4.80
N PRO A 479 -23.25 9.26 -3.95
CA PRO A 479 -24.48 10.04 -4.00
C PRO A 479 -24.23 11.49 -3.56
N GLY A 480 -25.17 12.38 -3.91
CA GLY A 480 -25.13 13.78 -3.49
C GLY A 480 -24.16 14.65 -4.29
N ASP A 481 -23.97 15.88 -3.83
CA ASP A 481 -23.11 16.89 -4.47
C ASP A 481 -21.63 16.46 -4.45
N PHE A 482 -20.80 17.14 -5.24
CA PHE A 482 -19.36 16.95 -5.13
C PHE A 482 -18.83 17.56 -3.84
N GLU A 483 -18.07 16.78 -3.08
CA GLU A 483 -17.42 17.22 -1.85
C GLU A 483 -15.97 17.60 -2.14
N TYR A 484 -15.65 18.88 -1.94
CA TYR A 484 -14.30 19.45 -2.07
C TYR A 484 -13.54 19.43 -0.74
N GLY A 485 -13.54 18.27 -0.09
CA GLY A 485 -12.93 18.05 1.23
C GLY A 485 -11.40 18.11 1.23
N PHE A 486 -10.78 19.16 0.68
CA PHE A 486 -9.34 19.38 0.57
C PHE A 486 -8.79 20.32 1.67
N SER A 487 -9.60 20.66 2.68
CA SER A 487 -9.16 21.47 3.83
C SER A 487 -8.04 20.81 4.63
N TRP A 488 -7.93 19.48 4.57
CA TRP A 488 -6.82 18.76 5.17
C TRP A 488 -5.48 19.03 4.46
N LEU A 489 -5.47 19.45 3.19
CA LEU A 489 -4.24 19.67 2.42
C LEU A 489 -3.56 20.97 2.83
N SER A 490 -4.32 22.06 2.89
CA SER A 490 -3.85 23.34 3.39
C SER A 490 -5.02 24.20 3.85
N SER A 491 -4.85 24.88 4.97
CA SER A 491 -5.77 25.87 5.55
C SER A 491 -5.46 27.30 5.07
N GLN A 492 -4.32 27.53 4.42
CA GLN A 492 -3.86 28.87 4.00
C GLN A 492 -4.73 29.52 2.91
N TYR A 493 -5.46 28.72 2.13
CA TYR A 493 -6.31 29.21 1.04
C TYR A 493 -7.79 29.24 1.46
N PRO A 494 -8.61 30.16 0.94
CA PRO A 494 -10.06 30.10 1.10
C PRO A 494 -10.66 28.83 0.49
N VAL A 495 -11.82 28.39 0.99
CA VAL A 495 -12.54 27.22 0.46
C VAL A 495 -12.81 27.37 -1.04
N SER A 496 -13.30 28.54 -1.47
CA SER A 496 -13.60 28.83 -2.87
C SER A 496 -12.39 28.70 -3.81
N GLU A 497 -11.18 29.01 -3.33
CA GLU A 497 -9.98 28.90 -4.15
C GLU A 497 -9.55 27.44 -4.33
N ARG A 498 -9.66 26.62 -3.27
CA ARG A 498 -9.40 25.17 -3.37
C ARG A 498 -10.43 24.47 -4.27
N GLU A 499 -11.70 24.87 -4.18
CA GLU A 499 -12.77 24.38 -5.04
C GLU A 499 -12.50 24.72 -6.50
N ALA A 500 -12.18 25.98 -6.79
CA ALA A 500 -11.85 26.43 -8.14
C ALA A 500 -10.62 25.71 -8.71
N TRP A 501 -9.59 25.48 -7.89
CA TRP A 501 -8.40 24.71 -8.28
C TRP A 501 -8.76 23.27 -8.66
N ALA A 502 -9.50 22.55 -7.80
CA ALA A 502 -9.88 21.17 -8.05
C ALA A 502 -10.83 21.03 -9.27
N SER A 503 -11.81 21.93 -9.40
CA SER A 503 -12.72 21.98 -10.54
C SER A 503 -11.98 22.26 -11.86
N THR A 504 -11.01 23.18 -11.85
CA THR A 504 -10.15 23.44 -13.02
C THR A 504 -9.39 22.19 -13.45
N LYS A 505 -8.81 21.44 -12.50
CA LYS A 505 -8.08 20.20 -12.80
C LYS A 505 -8.99 19.08 -13.31
N PHE A 506 -10.16 18.92 -12.72
CA PHE A 506 -11.15 17.98 -13.23
C PHE A 506 -11.55 18.32 -14.68
N ARG A 507 -11.78 19.59 -14.99
CA ARG A 507 -12.12 20.06 -16.34
C ARG A 507 -10.99 19.85 -17.34
N GLU A 508 -9.73 20.07 -16.95
CA GLU A 508 -8.57 19.78 -17.79
C GLU A 508 -8.50 18.29 -18.20
N VAL A 509 -8.92 17.38 -17.31
CA VAL A 509 -8.88 15.93 -17.55
C VAL A 509 -10.09 15.40 -18.33
N TYR A 510 -11.28 15.91 -18.03
CA TYR A 510 -12.54 15.39 -18.58
C TYR A 510 -13.22 16.28 -19.61
N GLY A 511 -12.76 17.52 -19.79
CA GLY A 511 -13.36 18.48 -20.71
C GLY A 511 -14.70 19.06 -20.25
N VAL A 512 -15.16 18.73 -19.04
CA VAL A 512 -16.44 19.17 -18.49
C VAL A 512 -16.25 19.75 -17.09
N ALA A 513 -17.00 20.81 -16.77
CA ALA A 513 -16.93 21.46 -15.48
C ALA A 513 -17.74 20.69 -14.43
N ILE A 514 -17.32 20.73 -13.16
CA ILE A 514 -18.07 20.08 -12.09
C ILE A 514 -19.44 20.74 -11.91
N GLU A 515 -19.51 22.05 -12.14
CA GLU A 515 -20.73 22.84 -12.02
C GLU A 515 -21.79 22.48 -13.08
N ASP A 516 -21.38 21.81 -14.17
CA ASP A 516 -22.28 21.33 -15.21
C ASP A 516 -22.99 20.02 -14.82
N PHE A 517 -22.58 19.37 -13.74
CA PHE A 517 -23.13 18.06 -13.36
C PHE A 517 -24.52 18.14 -12.74
N THR A 518 -25.43 17.32 -13.25
CA THR A 518 -26.71 17.04 -12.60
C THR A 518 -26.57 15.90 -11.59
N VAL A 519 -26.97 16.15 -10.35
CA VAL A 519 -26.97 15.15 -9.28
C VAL A 519 -28.29 14.40 -9.26
N LEU A 520 -28.23 13.08 -9.47
CA LEU A 520 -29.37 12.19 -9.37
C LEU A 520 -29.65 11.85 -7.91
N ALA A 521 -30.90 11.98 -7.49
CA ALA A 521 -31.35 11.50 -6.19
C ALA A 521 -31.29 9.97 -6.15
N SER A 522 -30.95 9.41 -4.98
CA SER A 522 -30.97 7.97 -4.75
C SER A 522 -32.33 7.39 -5.13
N VAL A 523 -32.33 6.37 -5.98
CA VAL A 523 -33.53 5.56 -6.23
C VAL A 523 -33.76 4.73 -4.97
N GLU A 524 -34.95 4.80 -4.37
CA GLU A 524 -35.38 3.79 -3.41
C GLU A 524 -35.44 2.45 -4.16
N ILE A 525 -34.51 1.55 -3.84
CA ILE A 525 -34.43 0.20 -4.42
C ILE A 525 -35.34 -0.72 -3.64
#